data_AF-A0A928YE36-F1
#
_entry.id   AF-A0A928YE36-F1
#
_cell.length_a   1.000
_cell.length_b   1.000
_cell.length_c   1.000
_cell.angle_alpha   90.00
_cell.angle_beta   90.00
_cell.angle_gamma   90.00
#
_symmetry.space_group_name_H-M   'P 1'
#
loop_
_entity.id
_entity.type
_entity.pdbx_description
1 polymer ?
#
loop_
_entity_poly.entity_id
_entity_poly.type
_entity_poly.pdbx_seq_one_letter_code
_entity_poly.pdbx_strand_id
1 'polypeptide(L)'
;MKKYLLSLLVVIAIGFFPIIGCKKIGRGYKSEESTETVEKSTPASAKEKSPYVSEEEKTGITGEGTSLETEKGLPETEKTEMIITDAEGKAKELWDTIHKENYKLNWKLWPDTGDFYKGRQPHGELLTTYVNDIAYDAIKNKKGKLSSGAIIITENYTSDRNITFITVMHKIKGFNPLANDWFWVKYETDGEITTVKKNNKALKLAGKVADCIECHSLQTDNDYIYTSPIMDIGKEISETKKKEEEVMNAKRIATEIWNKMKSDNYQESWKMWPDKEAFYNGIDPHGTLLSTYVNEVAYDSIVSKKESMPFDAVIVTENYMFDKSLEYITVMKKIKGFNPENNDWFWIKFKPNGAIMTEEKYGKTISLAGKVDNCISCHKNQFLNDYIYTSFVKSITKKEITEEKPKGTEPVYELMAKELWERMQNEKYRENWKMWPGKNAFYEGTEPHGFWLTTYVNDLAHEAIKHKKGELQPGAIIIKENYRKDKNIDSITVMQKIKGFDPDAKDWFWIKYEPNGDVMVTEKEEGGETKTIKLAGKLSSCIKCHGAQTSNDYIMTTPLKVMHTY
;
A
#
# COMPACT_ATOMS: atom_id res chain seq x y z
N MET A 1 -3.10 -67.47 -30.48
CA MET A 1 -2.70 -68.41 -29.40
C MET A 1 -3.15 -67.83 -28.06
N LYS A 2 -3.47 -68.70 -27.09
CA LYS A 2 -3.65 -68.47 -25.63
C LYS A 2 -2.64 -67.43 -25.06
N LYS A 3 -2.89 -66.64 -23.99
CA LYS A 3 -3.71 -66.83 -22.76
C LYS A 3 -3.87 -65.52 -21.94
N TYR A 4 -5.01 -65.35 -21.22
CA TYR A 4 -5.30 -64.62 -19.94
C TYR A 4 -4.80 -63.16 -19.68
N LEU A 5 -5.28 -62.39 -18.68
CA LEU A 5 -6.59 -62.18 -18.00
C LEU A 5 -6.30 -61.28 -16.77
N LEU A 6 -7.00 -60.14 -16.60
CA LEU A 6 -7.52 -59.73 -15.28
C LEU A 6 -8.60 -58.65 -15.42
N SER A 7 -9.50 -58.60 -14.46
CA SER A 7 -10.77 -57.88 -14.52
C SER A 7 -11.17 -57.39 -13.13
N LEU A 8 -11.75 -56.19 -13.02
CA LEU A 8 -13.01 -56.01 -12.27
C LEU A 8 -13.66 -54.65 -12.56
N LEU A 9 -14.98 -54.67 -12.74
CA LEU A 9 -15.88 -53.53 -12.64
C LEU A 9 -16.54 -53.59 -11.25
N VAL A 10 -16.72 -52.46 -10.58
CA VAL A 10 -17.52 -52.37 -9.34
C VAL A 10 -18.61 -51.33 -9.52
N VAL A 11 -19.85 -51.78 -9.31
CA VAL A 11 -21.07 -50.97 -9.26
C VAL A 11 -21.28 -50.50 -7.82
N ILE A 12 -21.70 -49.26 -7.61
CA ILE A 12 -22.24 -48.80 -6.32
C ILE A 12 -23.68 -48.33 -6.55
N ALA A 13 -24.60 -48.93 -5.79
CA ALA A 13 -26.04 -48.71 -5.90
C ALA A 13 -26.50 -47.55 -5.00
N ILE A 14 -27.62 -46.93 -5.40
CA ILE A 14 -28.30 -45.87 -4.65
C ILE A 14 -29.20 -46.53 -3.58
N GLY A 15 -29.10 -46.06 -2.33
CA GLY A 15 -29.95 -46.46 -1.21
C GLY A 15 -30.69 -45.26 -0.60
N PHE A 16 -31.98 -45.43 -0.30
CA PHE A 16 -32.91 -44.39 0.15
C PHE A 16 -33.56 -44.78 1.50
N PHE A 17 -34.31 -43.87 2.14
CA PHE A 17 -35.14 -44.02 3.37
C PHE A 17 -34.39 -43.96 4.74
N PRO A 18 -35.08 -43.56 5.85
CA PRO A 18 -36.11 -42.51 5.96
C PRO A 18 -36.02 -41.61 7.23
N ILE A 19 -36.94 -40.64 7.31
CA ILE A 19 -37.14 -39.72 8.44
C ILE A 19 -38.28 -40.20 9.37
N ILE A 20 -37.97 -40.47 10.65
CA ILE A 20 -38.86 -40.46 11.84
C ILE A 20 -37.94 -40.12 13.04
N GLY A 21 -38.21 -39.26 14.03
CA GLY A 21 -39.41 -38.51 14.37
C GLY A 21 -39.86 -38.77 15.82
N CYS A 22 -39.25 -38.15 16.85
CA CYS A 22 -39.82 -38.22 18.21
C CYS A 22 -39.56 -37.02 19.15
N LYS A 23 -40.50 -36.89 20.11
CA LYS A 23 -41.01 -35.70 20.83
C LYS A 23 -40.24 -35.35 22.12
N LYS A 24 -40.32 -34.06 22.48
CA LYS A 24 -39.96 -33.35 23.74
C LYS A 24 -39.95 -34.13 25.08
N ILE A 25 -38.98 -33.78 25.93
CA ILE A 25 -39.04 -33.44 27.39
C ILE A 25 -37.65 -32.85 27.82
N GLY A 26 -37.49 -31.93 28.79
CA GLY A 26 -38.47 -31.04 29.43
C GLY A 26 -38.04 -30.35 30.77
N ARG A 27 -37.75 -29.02 30.72
CA ARG A 27 -37.79 -28.00 31.83
C ARG A 27 -36.61 -27.87 32.83
N GLY A 28 -36.14 -26.63 33.04
CA GLY A 28 -35.30 -26.23 34.20
C GLY A 28 -34.63 -24.85 34.12
N TYR A 29 -35.27 -23.79 34.66
CA TYR A 29 -34.75 -22.67 35.48
C TYR A 29 -33.28 -22.19 35.37
N LYS A 30 -32.89 -20.91 35.53
CA LYS A 30 -33.54 -19.59 35.77
C LYS A 30 -32.42 -18.53 35.55
N SER A 31 -32.72 -17.29 35.17
CA SER A 31 -31.77 -16.16 35.25
C SER A 31 -32.47 -14.97 35.87
N GLU A 32 -31.88 -14.41 36.91
CA GLU A 32 -32.54 -13.40 37.74
C GLU A 32 -32.32 -11.97 37.23
N GLU A 33 -33.30 -11.14 37.56
CA GLU A 33 -33.42 -9.74 37.20
C GLU A 33 -33.02 -8.90 38.42
N SER A 34 -32.31 -7.80 38.23
CA SER A 34 -32.23 -6.75 39.25
C SER A 34 -32.42 -5.40 38.58
N THR A 35 -33.46 -4.71 39.02
CA THR A 35 -33.88 -3.38 38.58
C THR A 35 -33.28 -2.34 39.52
N GLU A 36 -32.96 -1.16 38.99
CA GLU A 36 -33.12 0.06 39.78
C GLU A 36 -33.44 1.27 38.89
N THR A 37 -34.54 1.94 39.22
CA THR A 37 -35.07 3.16 38.62
C THR A 37 -34.89 4.31 39.60
N VAL A 38 -34.57 5.54 39.16
CA VAL A 38 -35.12 6.77 39.78
C VAL A 38 -35.27 7.90 38.75
N GLU A 39 -36.54 8.27 38.55
CA GLU A 39 -37.20 9.58 38.35
C GLU A 39 -36.54 10.84 37.73
N LYS A 40 -37.38 11.55 36.97
CA LYS A 40 -37.25 12.97 36.60
C LYS A 40 -37.68 13.89 37.74
N SER A 41 -37.11 15.10 37.81
CA SER A 41 -37.87 16.28 38.25
C SER A 41 -37.35 17.60 37.68
N THR A 42 -38.28 18.57 37.59
CA THR A 42 -38.17 20.01 37.27
C THR A 42 -39.53 20.62 37.69
N PRO A 43 -39.73 21.94 37.79
CA PRO A 43 -38.81 23.09 37.73
C PRO A 43 -38.98 24.09 38.91
N ALA A 44 -38.20 25.20 38.96
CA ALA A 44 -38.70 26.50 39.46
C ALA A 44 -37.77 27.70 39.17
N SER A 45 -38.40 28.78 38.69
CA SER A 45 -37.94 30.15 38.42
C SER A 45 -37.46 30.95 39.66
N ALA A 46 -36.51 31.90 39.50
CA ALA A 46 -36.78 33.36 39.58
C ALA A 46 -35.53 34.27 39.76
N LYS A 47 -35.43 35.35 38.95
CA LYS A 47 -34.85 36.71 39.27
C LYS A 47 -33.36 36.78 39.70
N GLU A 48 -32.60 37.88 39.64
CA GLU A 48 -32.61 39.28 39.13
C GLU A 48 -31.09 39.64 39.06
N LYS A 49 -30.48 40.45 38.16
CA LYS A 49 -30.69 41.89 37.90
C LYS A 49 -29.71 42.39 36.81
N SER A 50 -30.12 43.41 36.04
CA SER A 50 -29.25 44.37 35.31
C SER A 50 -28.93 45.59 36.24
N PRO A 51 -28.26 46.73 35.89
CA PRO A 51 -28.27 47.43 34.58
C PRO A 51 -27.02 48.26 34.13
N TYR A 52 -27.02 48.67 32.86
CA TYR A 52 -26.57 49.97 32.26
C TYR A 52 -26.96 49.85 30.74
N VAL A 53 -27.88 50.59 30.09
CA VAL A 53 -28.14 52.04 29.95
C VAL A 53 -26.98 52.73 29.20
N SER A 54 -27.14 53.48 28.10
CA SER A 54 -28.31 53.87 27.26
C SER A 54 -27.92 53.91 25.75
N GLU A 55 -28.61 54.47 24.74
CA GLU A 55 -29.80 55.35 24.58
C GLU A 55 -30.48 55.07 23.20
N GLU A 56 -31.24 56.01 22.63
CA GLU A 56 -31.82 55.97 21.26
C GLU A 56 -31.33 57.16 20.40
N GLU A 57 -31.35 57.05 19.06
CA GLU A 57 -32.05 58.07 18.23
C GLU A 57 -32.48 57.55 16.84
N LYS A 58 -33.45 58.24 16.21
CA LYS A 58 -34.17 57.83 15.00
C LYS A 58 -33.82 58.69 13.78
N THR A 59 -33.85 58.08 12.59
CA THR A 59 -34.35 58.59 11.28
C THR A 59 -34.05 57.49 10.23
N GLY A 60 -34.78 57.28 9.14
CA GLY A 60 -36.05 57.85 8.68
C GLY A 60 -36.25 57.67 7.16
N ILE A 61 -37.23 56.83 6.76
CA ILE A 61 -38.02 56.92 5.51
C ILE A 61 -37.50 56.24 4.20
N THR A 62 -38.36 55.34 3.68
CA THR A 62 -38.56 54.80 2.29
C THR A 62 -37.53 53.92 1.57
N GLY A 63 -38.04 52.81 0.99
CA GLY A 63 -37.43 52.07 -0.12
C GLY A 63 -37.95 50.63 -0.23
N GLU A 64 -38.69 50.29 -1.29
CA GLU A 64 -39.08 48.92 -1.68
C GLU A 64 -37.82 48.05 -1.92
N GLY A 65 -37.80 46.71 -1.81
CA GLY A 65 -38.87 45.75 -1.54
C GLY A 65 -38.69 44.49 -2.40
N THR A 66 -37.99 43.45 -1.90
CA THR A 66 -38.02 42.08 -2.43
C THR A 66 -37.61 41.08 -1.35
N SER A 67 -38.49 40.13 -1.01
CA SER A 67 -38.19 39.01 -0.11
C SER A 67 -37.51 37.87 -0.86
N LEU A 68 -36.25 37.59 -0.52
CA LEU A 68 -35.57 36.35 -0.90
C LEU A 68 -36.02 35.22 0.03
N GLU A 69 -36.90 34.33 -0.44
CA GLU A 69 -37.13 33.06 0.22
C GLU A 69 -35.94 32.13 -0.04
N THR A 70 -35.31 31.67 1.03
CA THR A 70 -34.18 30.74 0.96
C THR A 70 -34.67 29.31 0.71
N GLU A 71 -34.43 28.77 -0.49
CA GLU A 71 -34.58 27.34 -0.73
C GLU A 71 -33.66 26.53 0.19
N LYS A 72 -34.24 25.61 0.98
CA LYS A 72 -33.47 24.60 1.70
C LYS A 72 -32.97 23.56 0.71
N GLY A 73 -31.66 23.56 0.46
CA GLY A 73 -31.04 22.58 -0.43
C GLY A 73 -31.21 21.14 0.07
N LEU A 74 -31.64 20.24 -0.83
CA LEU A 74 -31.62 18.79 -0.59
C LEU A 74 -30.19 18.28 -0.30
N PRO A 75 -30.04 17.24 0.54
CA PRO A 75 -28.75 16.61 0.82
C PRO A 75 -28.11 16.03 -0.44
N GLU A 76 -26.78 16.07 -0.44
CA GLU A 76 -25.95 15.72 -1.60
C GLU A 76 -26.09 14.24 -2.04
N THR A 77 -26.47 13.36 -1.11
CA THR A 77 -26.78 11.95 -1.37
C THR A 77 -28.08 11.78 -2.16
N GLU A 78 -29.17 12.48 -1.80
CA GLU A 78 -30.42 12.46 -2.56
C GLU A 78 -30.25 13.13 -3.93
N LYS A 79 -29.48 14.21 -4.02
CA LYS A 79 -29.10 14.80 -5.31
C LYS A 79 -28.32 13.79 -6.18
N THR A 80 -27.43 13.01 -5.59
CA THR A 80 -26.67 11.97 -6.31
C THR A 80 -27.58 10.83 -6.78
N GLU A 81 -28.53 10.36 -5.97
CA GLU A 81 -29.52 9.35 -6.38
C GLU A 81 -30.51 9.88 -7.45
N MET A 82 -30.90 11.14 -7.37
CA MET A 82 -31.74 11.82 -8.36
C MET A 82 -31.00 11.99 -9.70
N ILE A 83 -29.70 12.32 -9.66
CA ILE A 83 -28.82 12.38 -10.84
C ILE A 83 -28.61 10.98 -11.46
N ILE A 84 -28.74 9.89 -10.70
CA ILE A 84 -28.57 8.50 -11.19
C ILE A 84 -29.86 7.92 -11.79
N THR A 85 -31.03 8.50 -11.50
CA THR A 85 -32.33 7.94 -11.89
C THR A 85 -32.90 8.47 -13.21
N ASP A 86 -32.50 9.66 -13.68
CA ASP A 86 -32.91 10.15 -15.00
C ASP A 86 -32.07 9.54 -16.14
N ALA A 87 -32.49 8.36 -16.61
CA ALA A 87 -31.90 7.71 -17.77
C ALA A 87 -32.27 8.38 -19.10
N GLU A 88 -33.39 9.11 -19.18
CA GLU A 88 -33.85 9.73 -20.42
C GLU A 88 -33.13 11.06 -20.69
N GLY A 89 -32.97 11.90 -19.67
CA GLY A 89 -32.17 13.13 -19.75
C GLY A 89 -30.70 12.84 -20.09
N LYS A 90 -30.09 11.82 -19.46
CA LYS A 90 -28.74 11.37 -19.82
C LYS A 90 -28.63 10.86 -21.25
N ALA A 91 -29.66 10.18 -21.76
CA ALA A 91 -29.69 9.76 -23.15
C ALA A 91 -29.82 10.95 -24.11
N LYS A 92 -30.60 11.98 -23.78
CA LYS A 92 -30.66 13.22 -24.56
C LYS A 92 -29.33 13.98 -24.55
N GLU A 93 -28.72 14.16 -23.37
CA GLU A 93 -27.38 14.77 -23.22
C GLU A 93 -26.30 14.01 -24.02
N LEU A 94 -26.33 12.68 -23.99
CA LEU A 94 -25.42 11.83 -24.77
C LEU A 94 -25.63 11.99 -26.28
N TRP A 95 -26.88 12.07 -26.74
CA TRP A 95 -27.22 12.29 -28.14
C TRP A 95 -26.73 13.66 -28.65
N ASP A 96 -26.99 14.72 -27.88
CA ASP A 96 -26.54 16.08 -28.17
C ASP A 96 -25.00 16.16 -28.23
N THR A 97 -24.32 15.45 -27.32
CA THR A 97 -22.86 15.36 -27.27
C THR A 97 -22.29 14.71 -28.54
N ILE A 98 -22.75 13.51 -28.91
CA ILE A 98 -22.23 12.81 -30.08
C ILE A 98 -22.55 13.55 -31.39
N HIS A 99 -23.66 14.28 -31.46
CA HIS A 99 -24.01 15.13 -32.61
C HIS A 99 -23.14 16.37 -32.70
N LYS A 100 -22.94 17.08 -31.58
CA LYS A 100 -22.06 18.25 -31.49
C LYS A 100 -20.62 17.90 -31.85
N GLU A 101 -20.15 16.72 -31.43
CA GLU A 101 -18.83 16.20 -31.79
C GLU A 101 -18.75 15.66 -33.22
N ASN A 102 -19.87 15.50 -33.93
CA ASN A 102 -19.95 14.94 -35.28
C ASN A 102 -19.17 13.62 -35.40
N TYR A 103 -19.58 12.62 -34.61
CA TYR A 103 -18.87 11.34 -34.45
C TYR A 103 -18.51 10.67 -35.78
N LYS A 104 -19.35 10.80 -36.82
CA LYS A 104 -19.13 10.21 -38.15
C LYS A 104 -17.87 10.73 -38.85
N LEU A 105 -17.46 11.97 -38.59
CA LEU A 105 -16.26 12.56 -39.18
C LEU A 105 -15.07 12.56 -38.20
N ASN A 106 -15.33 12.75 -36.91
CA ASN A 106 -14.29 13.04 -35.93
C ASN A 106 -13.91 11.85 -35.03
N TRP A 107 -14.76 10.83 -34.91
CA TRP A 107 -14.45 9.63 -34.13
C TRP A 107 -13.86 8.53 -35.02
N LYS A 108 -13.20 7.56 -34.38
CA LYS A 108 -12.52 6.47 -35.08
C LYS A 108 -13.49 5.31 -35.27
N LEU A 109 -13.43 4.64 -36.41
CA LEU A 109 -14.05 3.32 -36.54
C LEU A 109 -13.42 2.33 -35.56
N TRP A 110 -14.19 1.31 -35.19
CA TRP A 110 -13.68 0.16 -34.45
C TRP A 110 -12.50 -0.44 -35.22
N PRO A 111 -11.34 -0.69 -34.56
CA PRO A 111 -10.16 -1.24 -35.22
C PRO A 111 -10.47 -2.50 -36.04
N ASP A 112 -10.03 -2.50 -37.29
CA ASP A 112 -10.06 -3.65 -38.21
C ASP A 112 -11.46 -4.13 -38.67
N THR A 113 -12.55 -3.40 -38.39
CA THR A 113 -13.89 -3.73 -38.95
C THR A 113 -14.20 -3.06 -40.28
N GLY A 114 -13.82 -1.78 -40.43
CA GLY A 114 -14.35 -0.92 -41.49
C GLY A 114 -15.85 -0.61 -41.34
N ASP A 115 -16.42 -0.01 -42.39
CA ASP A 115 -17.85 0.29 -42.49
C ASP A 115 -18.66 -0.91 -43.00
N PHE A 116 -19.93 -0.99 -42.60
CA PHE A 116 -20.89 -2.01 -43.05
C PHE A 116 -20.38 -3.45 -42.88
N TYR A 117 -19.66 -3.74 -41.80
CA TYR A 117 -19.24 -5.10 -41.47
C TYR A 117 -20.44 -5.96 -41.08
N LYS A 118 -20.34 -7.28 -41.23
CA LYS A 118 -21.47 -8.19 -41.01
C LYS A 118 -21.93 -8.17 -39.54
N GLY A 119 -23.18 -7.76 -39.33
CA GLY A 119 -23.85 -7.71 -38.03
C GLY A 119 -24.27 -9.07 -37.48
N ARG A 120 -24.78 -9.06 -36.25
CA ARG A 120 -25.43 -10.19 -35.59
C ARG A 120 -26.75 -9.72 -35.00
N GLN A 121 -27.80 -10.52 -35.17
CA GLN A 121 -29.10 -10.25 -34.54
C GLN A 121 -28.94 -10.08 -33.02
N PRO A 122 -29.62 -9.10 -32.39
CA PRO A 122 -30.68 -8.24 -32.93
C PRO A 122 -30.20 -6.96 -33.65
N HIS A 123 -28.89 -6.76 -33.83
CA HIS A 123 -28.26 -5.51 -34.28
C HIS A 123 -28.27 -5.30 -35.81
N GLY A 124 -29.28 -5.80 -36.51
CA GLY A 124 -29.34 -5.73 -37.98
C GLY A 124 -28.33 -6.63 -38.71
N GLU A 125 -28.24 -6.45 -40.03
CA GLU A 125 -27.44 -7.31 -40.92
C GLU A 125 -26.05 -6.75 -41.22
N LEU A 126 -25.92 -5.43 -41.27
CA LEU A 126 -24.67 -4.71 -41.45
C LEU A 126 -24.51 -3.68 -40.34
N LEU A 127 -23.28 -3.45 -39.90
CA LEU A 127 -22.92 -2.56 -38.80
C LEU A 127 -21.80 -1.60 -39.20
N THR A 128 -21.85 -0.39 -38.67
CA THR A 128 -20.69 0.51 -38.60
C THR A 128 -20.54 0.97 -37.17
N THR A 129 -19.37 0.76 -36.57
CA THR A 129 -19.14 1.03 -35.15
C THR A 129 -18.05 2.07 -34.99
N TYR A 130 -18.39 3.17 -34.32
CA TYR A 130 -17.50 4.28 -33.99
C TYR A 130 -17.17 4.25 -32.50
N VAL A 131 -15.96 4.68 -32.17
CA VAL A 131 -15.43 4.72 -30.81
C VAL A 131 -14.69 6.03 -30.57
N ASN A 132 -14.91 6.63 -29.41
CA ASN A 132 -14.13 7.78 -28.98
C ASN A 132 -12.70 7.37 -28.61
N ASP A 133 -11.80 8.34 -28.41
CA ASP A 133 -10.38 8.07 -28.17
C ASP A 133 -10.11 7.16 -26.97
N ILE A 134 -10.89 7.33 -25.88
CA ILE A 134 -10.79 6.50 -24.67
C ILE A 134 -11.09 5.03 -24.97
N ALA A 135 -12.15 4.76 -25.74
CA ALA A 135 -12.50 3.42 -26.18
C ALA A 135 -11.47 2.88 -27.19
N TYR A 136 -11.13 3.65 -28.22
CA TYR A 136 -10.20 3.26 -29.28
C TYR A 136 -8.83 2.83 -28.73
N ASP A 137 -8.25 3.63 -27.82
CA ASP A 137 -6.96 3.33 -27.21
C ASP A 137 -6.99 2.11 -26.28
N ALA A 138 -8.13 1.80 -25.68
CA ALA A 138 -8.29 0.56 -24.91
C ALA A 138 -8.37 -0.68 -25.81
N ILE A 139 -9.14 -0.59 -26.90
CA ILE A 139 -9.36 -1.67 -27.88
C ILE A 139 -8.09 -1.97 -28.66
N LYS A 140 -7.42 -0.94 -29.19
CA LYS A 140 -6.21 -1.07 -30.03
C LYS A 140 -5.04 -1.64 -29.23
N ASN A 141 -4.85 -1.19 -27.99
CA ASN A 141 -3.77 -1.66 -27.12
C ASN A 141 -4.16 -2.90 -26.30
N LYS A 142 -5.28 -3.55 -26.62
CA LYS A 142 -5.78 -4.78 -26.00
C LYS A 142 -5.76 -4.76 -24.46
N LYS A 143 -6.26 -3.66 -23.85
CA LYS A 143 -6.21 -3.41 -22.40
C LYS A 143 -7.15 -4.27 -21.55
N GLY A 144 -8.03 -5.07 -22.17
CA GLY A 144 -8.98 -5.96 -21.50
C GLY A 144 -10.20 -5.30 -20.85
N LYS A 145 -10.14 -4.00 -20.54
CA LYS A 145 -11.29 -3.20 -20.06
C LYS A 145 -11.22 -1.77 -20.59
N LEU A 146 -12.38 -1.14 -20.76
CA LEU A 146 -12.52 0.27 -21.12
C LEU A 146 -12.61 1.13 -19.85
N SER A 147 -12.06 2.35 -19.92
CA SER A 147 -12.12 3.33 -18.83
C SER A 147 -13.46 4.08 -18.83
N SER A 148 -13.80 4.77 -17.74
CA SER A 148 -14.97 5.66 -17.73
C SER A 148 -14.79 6.81 -18.73
N GLY A 149 -15.89 7.26 -19.33
CA GLY A 149 -15.89 8.17 -20.48
C GLY A 149 -15.71 7.48 -21.83
N ALA A 150 -15.45 6.16 -21.87
CA ALA A 150 -15.46 5.40 -23.11
C ALA A 150 -16.87 5.32 -23.70
N ILE A 151 -17.01 5.63 -24.99
CA ILE A 151 -18.28 5.56 -25.73
C ILE A 151 -18.08 4.71 -27.00
N ILE A 152 -19.03 3.80 -27.23
CA ILE A 152 -19.15 2.97 -28.43
C ILE A 152 -20.50 3.29 -29.06
N ILE A 153 -20.50 3.75 -30.32
CA ILE A 153 -21.71 4.01 -31.13
C ILE A 153 -21.76 2.97 -32.23
N THR A 154 -22.85 2.22 -32.32
CA THR A 154 -23.08 1.21 -33.35
C THR A 154 -24.27 1.63 -34.20
N GLU A 155 -24.04 1.92 -35.48
CA GLU A 155 -25.09 2.17 -36.47
C GLU A 155 -25.53 0.83 -37.06
N ASN A 156 -26.85 0.57 -37.05
CA ASN A 156 -27.43 -0.73 -37.41
C ASN A 156 -28.16 -0.60 -38.75
N TYR A 157 -27.82 -1.42 -39.74
CA TYR A 157 -28.34 -1.30 -41.11
C TYR A 157 -28.99 -2.58 -41.64
N THR A 158 -29.85 -2.42 -42.66
CA THR A 158 -30.31 -3.51 -43.52
C THR A 158 -29.22 -3.96 -44.50
N SER A 159 -29.45 -5.09 -45.20
CA SER A 159 -28.69 -5.54 -46.36
C SER A 159 -28.45 -4.44 -47.41
N ASP A 160 -29.49 -3.65 -47.70
CA ASP A 160 -29.47 -2.53 -48.66
C ASP A 160 -28.77 -1.27 -48.12
N ARG A 161 -28.11 -1.36 -46.95
CA ARG A 161 -27.39 -0.27 -46.26
C ARG A 161 -28.27 0.90 -45.81
N ASN A 162 -29.57 0.68 -45.68
CA ASN A 162 -30.46 1.65 -45.03
C ASN A 162 -30.28 1.57 -43.52
N ILE A 163 -30.01 2.72 -42.87
CA ILE A 163 -29.88 2.78 -41.41
C ILE A 163 -31.24 2.54 -40.76
N THR A 164 -31.26 1.76 -39.69
CA THR A 164 -32.48 1.34 -39.00
C THR A 164 -32.59 1.92 -37.60
N PHE A 165 -31.49 1.92 -36.84
CA PHE A 165 -31.39 2.52 -35.50
C PHE A 165 -29.91 2.62 -35.07
N ILE A 166 -29.66 3.38 -34.01
CA ILE A 166 -28.32 3.56 -33.44
C ILE A 166 -28.32 3.05 -32.01
N THR A 167 -27.38 2.18 -31.66
CA THR A 167 -27.17 1.69 -30.29
C THR A 167 -25.89 2.29 -29.71
N VAL A 168 -25.93 2.75 -28.46
CA VAL A 168 -24.79 3.40 -27.80
C VAL A 168 -24.52 2.76 -26.45
N MET A 169 -23.25 2.46 -26.19
CA MET A 169 -22.73 2.07 -24.88
C MET A 169 -21.84 3.19 -24.35
N HIS A 170 -22.12 3.73 -23.17
CA HIS A 170 -21.31 4.74 -22.50
C HIS A 170 -20.88 4.25 -21.11
N LYS A 171 -19.59 4.34 -20.78
CA LYS A 171 -19.03 3.86 -19.51
C LYS A 171 -19.03 4.94 -18.44
N ILE A 172 -20.04 4.93 -17.56
CA ILE A 172 -20.28 5.98 -16.56
C ILE A 172 -19.96 5.42 -15.16
N LYS A 173 -18.84 5.83 -14.57
CA LYS A 173 -18.35 5.37 -13.26
C LYS A 173 -19.46 5.44 -12.20
N GLY A 174 -19.73 4.31 -11.54
CA GLY A 174 -20.75 4.17 -10.50
C GLY A 174 -22.20 4.05 -10.99
N PHE A 175 -22.49 4.20 -12.29
CA PHE A 175 -23.86 4.14 -12.80
C PHE A 175 -24.46 2.74 -12.64
N ASN A 176 -23.70 1.70 -12.98
CA ASN A 176 -24.19 0.32 -12.93
C ASN A 176 -23.06 -0.67 -12.61
N PRO A 177 -22.56 -0.72 -11.36
CA PRO A 177 -21.39 -1.54 -11.02
C PRO A 177 -21.57 -3.03 -11.31
N LEU A 178 -22.81 -3.55 -11.22
CA LEU A 178 -23.16 -4.95 -11.55
C LEU A 178 -23.08 -5.28 -13.06
N ALA A 179 -23.13 -4.27 -13.93
CA ALA A 179 -22.90 -4.40 -15.37
C ALA A 179 -21.64 -3.62 -15.81
N ASN A 180 -20.62 -3.59 -14.95
CA ASN A 180 -19.33 -2.92 -15.16
C ASN A 180 -19.45 -1.46 -15.64
N ASP A 181 -20.38 -0.72 -15.05
CA ASP A 181 -20.64 0.71 -15.27
C ASP A 181 -21.11 1.11 -16.68
N TRP A 182 -21.66 0.15 -17.44
CA TRP A 182 -22.27 0.42 -18.74
C TRP A 182 -23.67 1.04 -18.63
N PHE A 183 -23.82 2.21 -19.26
CA PHE A 183 -25.07 2.87 -19.63
C PHE A 183 -25.40 2.54 -21.09
N TRP A 184 -26.62 2.07 -21.35
CA TRP A 184 -27.04 1.54 -22.65
C TRP A 184 -28.16 2.41 -23.23
N VAL A 185 -28.10 2.76 -24.51
CA VAL A 185 -29.22 3.43 -25.20
C VAL A 185 -29.46 2.84 -26.59
N LYS A 186 -30.72 2.80 -27.02
CA LYS A 186 -31.09 2.67 -28.43
C LYS A 186 -31.89 3.89 -28.87
N TYR A 187 -31.44 4.53 -29.95
CA TYR A 187 -32.09 5.65 -30.61
C TYR A 187 -32.68 5.20 -31.96
N GLU A 188 -33.81 5.78 -32.33
CA GLU A 188 -34.25 5.85 -33.72
C GLU A 188 -33.31 6.77 -34.53
N THR A 189 -33.48 6.82 -35.86
CA THR A 189 -32.57 7.56 -36.76
C THR A 189 -32.62 9.08 -36.62
N ASP A 190 -33.63 9.61 -35.94
CA ASP A 190 -33.82 11.03 -35.62
C ASP A 190 -33.29 11.43 -34.23
N GLY A 191 -32.88 10.46 -33.40
CA GLY A 191 -32.41 10.68 -32.04
C GLY A 191 -33.43 10.48 -30.93
N GLU A 192 -34.69 10.17 -31.25
CA GLU A 192 -35.63 9.79 -30.20
C GLU A 192 -35.32 8.40 -29.63
N ILE A 193 -35.52 8.24 -28.32
CA ILE A 193 -35.15 7.00 -27.62
C ILE A 193 -36.19 5.93 -27.95
N THR A 194 -35.75 4.79 -28.50
CA THR A 194 -36.63 3.67 -28.87
C THR A 194 -37.50 3.25 -27.68
N THR A 195 -38.82 3.17 -27.91
CA THR A 195 -39.80 2.73 -26.92
C THR A 195 -40.37 1.37 -27.29
N VAL A 196 -40.20 0.38 -26.41
CA VAL A 196 -40.76 -0.98 -26.56
C VAL A 196 -41.95 -1.20 -25.63
N LYS A 197 -42.89 -2.06 -26.03
CA LYS A 197 -44.00 -2.50 -25.15
C LYS A 197 -43.66 -3.88 -24.58
N LYS A 198 -43.48 -3.98 -23.25
CA LYS A 198 -43.25 -5.23 -22.52
C LYS A 198 -44.28 -5.32 -21.39
N ASN A 199 -45.06 -6.41 -21.34
CA ASN A 199 -46.14 -6.61 -20.36
C ASN A 199 -47.13 -5.42 -20.27
N ASN A 200 -47.60 -4.92 -21.42
CA ASN A 200 -48.45 -3.73 -21.57
C ASN A 200 -47.86 -2.39 -21.06
N LYS A 201 -46.61 -2.36 -20.59
CA LYS A 201 -45.90 -1.14 -20.21
C LYS A 201 -44.99 -0.67 -21.35
N ALA A 202 -45.04 0.63 -21.66
CA ALA A 202 -44.06 1.29 -22.51
C ALA A 202 -42.75 1.48 -21.73
N LEU A 203 -41.62 1.09 -22.32
CA LEU A 203 -40.29 1.19 -21.74
C LEU A 203 -39.36 1.83 -22.77
N LYS A 204 -38.72 2.95 -22.42
CA LYS A 204 -37.65 3.53 -23.22
C LYS A 204 -36.36 2.73 -23.01
N LEU A 205 -35.64 2.47 -24.10
CA LEU A 205 -34.37 1.74 -24.08
C LEU A 205 -33.21 2.68 -23.74
N ALA A 206 -33.14 3.14 -22.49
CA ALA A 206 -32.05 3.95 -21.95
C ALA A 206 -31.64 3.50 -20.54
N GLY A 207 -30.36 3.68 -20.18
CA GLY A 207 -29.82 3.39 -18.86
C GLY A 207 -29.54 1.90 -18.61
N LYS A 208 -30.21 1.32 -17.62
CA LYS A 208 -30.00 -0.09 -17.18
C LYS A 208 -30.90 -1.03 -17.98
N VAL A 209 -30.70 -1.08 -19.29
CA VAL A 209 -31.54 -1.88 -20.20
C VAL A 209 -31.27 -3.38 -19.99
N ALA A 210 -32.20 -4.06 -19.30
CA ALA A 210 -32.04 -5.45 -18.87
C ALA A 210 -31.67 -6.40 -20.03
N ASP A 211 -32.41 -6.34 -21.14
CA ASP A 211 -32.23 -7.22 -22.29
C ASP A 211 -30.85 -7.04 -22.97
N CYS A 212 -30.27 -5.83 -22.90
CA CYS A 212 -28.89 -5.57 -23.34
C CYS A 212 -27.87 -6.15 -22.35
N ILE A 213 -28.06 -5.88 -21.06
CA ILE A 213 -27.17 -6.34 -19.97
C ILE A 213 -27.11 -7.87 -19.95
N GLU A 214 -28.25 -8.56 -20.08
CA GLU A 214 -28.34 -10.02 -20.07
C GLU A 214 -27.46 -10.64 -21.18
N CYS A 215 -27.66 -10.23 -22.44
CA CYS A 215 -26.88 -10.76 -23.56
C CYS A 215 -25.39 -10.39 -23.50
N HIS A 216 -25.06 -9.15 -23.12
CA HIS A 216 -23.67 -8.69 -23.06
C HIS A 216 -22.92 -9.17 -21.81
N SER A 217 -23.61 -9.59 -20.74
CA SER A 217 -22.99 -10.22 -19.56
C SER A 217 -22.30 -11.55 -19.87
N LEU A 218 -22.65 -12.20 -20.98
CA LEU A 218 -21.92 -13.37 -21.49
C LEU A 218 -20.51 -13.04 -22.01
N GLN A 219 -20.11 -11.76 -22.00
CA GLN A 219 -18.79 -11.25 -22.38
C GLN A 219 -18.15 -10.42 -21.26
N THR A 220 -18.40 -10.73 -19.98
CA THR A 220 -17.76 -10.04 -18.83
C THR A 220 -16.24 -9.93 -18.95
N ASP A 221 -15.61 -11.00 -19.44
CA ASP A 221 -14.15 -11.12 -19.54
C ASP A 221 -13.59 -10.30 -20.73
N ASN A 222 -14.47 -9.89 -21.64
CA ASN A 222 -14.18 -8.98 -22.75
C ASN A 222 -14.88 -7.61 -22.56
N ASP A 223 -15.16 -7.23 -21.32
CA ASP A 223 -15.86 -5.99 -20.93
C ASP A 223 -17.17 -5.71 -21.69
N TYR A 224 -18.04 -6.72 -21.75
CA TYR A 224 -19.38 -6.64 -22.36
C TYR A 224 -19.35 -6.38 -23.89
N ILE A 225 -18.21 -6.59 -24.55
CA ILE A 225 -18.03 -6.32 -25.99
C ILE A 225 -18.05 -7.61 -26.81
N TYR A 226 -18.78 -7.59 -27.93
CA TYR A 226 -18.81 -8.67 -28.92
C TYR A 226 -18.00 -8.40 -30.20
N THR A 227 -17.65 -7.13 -30.49
CA THR A 227 -17.10 -6.71 -31.80
C THR A 227 -15.72 -7.33 -32.09
N SER A 228 -14.84 -7.38 -31.08
CA SER A 228 -13.57 -8.11 -31.13
C SER A 228 -13.04 -8.37 -29.72
N PRO A 229 -12.11 -9.32 -29.53
CA PRO A 229 -11.35 -9.42 -28.29
C PRO A 229 -10.59 -8.11 -28.03
N ILE A 230 -10.87 -7.48 -26.88
CA ILE A 230 -10.16 -6.29 -26.39
C ILE A 230 -9.02 -6.65 -25.43
N MET A 231 -8.69 -7.94 -25.29
CA MET A 231 -7.55 -8.46 -24.54
C MET A 231 -6.68 -9.34 -25.43
N ASP A 232 -5.37 -9.34 -25.21
CA ASP A 232 -4.45 -10.28 -25.84
C ASP A 232 -4.38 -11.58 -25.03
N ILE A 233 -5.30 -12.49 -25.36
CA ILE A 233 -5.46 -13.80 -24.72
C ILE A 233 -4.18 -14.65 -24.88
N GLY A 234 -3.45 -14.51 -25.99
CA GLY A 234 -2.20 -15.24 -26.23
C GLY A 234 -1.12 -14.79 -25.25
N LYS A 235 -0.98 -13.48 -25.08
CA LYS A 235 -0.08 -12.88 -24.09
C LYS A 235 -0.46 -13.27 -22.66
N GLU A 236 -1.73 -13.15 -22.27
CA GLU A 236 -2.18 -13.48 -20.91
C GLU A 236 -1.93 -14.95 -20.53
N ILE A 237 -2.22 -15.89 -21.45
CA ILE A 237 -1.91 -17.32 -21.25
C ILE A 237 -0.39 -17.53 -21.11
N SER A 238 0.43 -16.83 -21.90
CA SER A 238 1.89 -16.94 -21.82
C SER A 238 2.46 -16.40 -20.50
N GLU A 239 1.94 -15.26 -20.02
CA GLU A 239 2.35 -14.65 -18.75
C GLU A 239 1.90 -15.50 -17.55
N THR A 240 0.73 -16.11 -17.62
CA THR A 240 0.20 -17.01 -16.58
C THR A 240 1.07 -18.26 -16.46
N LYS A 241 1.35 -18.94 -17.58
CA LYS A 241 2.25 -20.12 -17.61
C LYS A 241 3.65 -19.79 -17.08
N LYS A 242 4.20 -18.62 -17.45
CA LYS A 242 5.52 -18.18 -16.96
C LYS A 242 5.54 -17.97 -15.44
N LYS A 243 4.47 -17.43 -14.86
CA LYS A 243 4.32 -17.27 -13.39
C LYS A 243 4.16 -18.62 -12.69
N GLU A 244 3.40 -19.55 -13.26
CA GLU A 244 3.27 -20.92 -12.75
C GLU A 244 4.62 -21.66 -12.75
N GLU A 245 5.39 -21.53 -13.84
CA GLU A 245 6.73 -22.11 -13.96
C GLU A 245 7.71 -21.49 -12.94
N GLU A 246 7.70 -20.17 -12.75
CA GLU A 246 8.52 -19.48 -11.73
C GLU A 246 8.20 -19.99 -10.30
N VAL A 247 6.91 -20.12 -9.96
CA VAL A 247 6.47 -20.66 -8.65
C VAL A 247 6.88 -22.13 -8.47
N MET A 248 6.75 -22.96 -9.51
CA MET A 248 7.18 -24.36 -9.45
C MET A 248 8.70 -24.49 -9.32
N ASN A 249 9.46 -23.66 -10.03
CA ASN A 249 10.92 -23.60 -9.92
C ASN A 249 11.36 -23.13 -8.52
N ALA A 250 10.70 -22.12 -7.94
CA ALA A 250 10.96 -21.68 -6.58
C ALA A 250 10.67 -22.79 -5.54
N LYS A 251 9.56 -23.53 -5.68
CA LYS A 251 9.28 -24.68 -4.81
C LYS A 251 10.36 -25.75 -4.89
N ARG A 252 10.82 -26.10 -6.10
CA ARG A 252 11.94 -27.05 -6.32
C ARG A 252 13.23 -26.58 -5.63
N ILE A 253 13.64 -25.33 -5.85
CA ILE A 253 14.85 -24.75 -5.24
C ILE A 253 14.75 -24.75 -3.71
N ALA A 254 13.58 -24.42 -3.15
CA ALA A 254 13.36 -24.47 -1.70
C ALA A 254 13.47 -25.91 -1.16
N THR A 255 12.90 -26.91 -1.82
CA THR A 255 13.08 -28.32 -1.44
C THR A 255 14.54 -28.77 -1.50
N GLU A 256 15.30 -28.34 -2.51
CA GLU A 256 16.75 -28.62 -2.62
C GLU A 256 17.54 -27.98 -1.46
N ILE A 257 17.22 -26.74 -1.10
CA ILE A 257 17.82 -26.04 0.05
C ILE A 257 17.51 -26.76 1.37
N TRP A 258 16.24 -27.15 1.59
CA TRP A 258 15.85 -27.91 2.79
C TRP A 258 16.57 -29.27 2.88
N ASN A 259 16.61 -30.01 1.78
CA ASN A 259 17.29 -31.30 1.73
C ASN A 259 18.79 -31.16 2.00
N LYS A 260 19.44 -30.11 1.47
CA LYS A 260 20.84 -29.81 1.79
C LYS A 260 21.03 -29.45 3.27
N MET A 261 20.21 -28.55 3.82
CA MET A 261 20.25 -28.19 5.24
C MET A 261 20.15 -29.43 6.15
N LYS A 262 19.20 -30.34 5.85
CA LYS A 262 19.06 -31.60 6.60
C LYS A 262 20.21 -32.57 6.38
N SER A 263 20.74 -32.69 5.16
CA SER A 263 21.89 -33.56 4.85
C SER A 263 23.19 -33.07 5.48
N ASP A 264 23.38 -31.76 5.60
CA ASP A 264 24.53 -31.16 6.26
C ASP A 264 24.43 -31.26 7.80
N ASN A 265 23.24 -31.55 8.34
CA ASN A 265 22.89 -31.41 9.75
C ASN A 265 23.19 -30.00 10.32
N TYR A 266 22.64 -28.96 9.68
CA TYR A 266 23.03 -27.56 9.92
C TYR A 266 23.03 -27.12 11.38
N GLN A 267 22.13 -27.64 12.23
CA GLN A 267 22.09 -27.29 13.66
C GLN A 267 23.40 -27.61 14.41
N GLU A 268 24.15 -28.60 13.95
CA GLU A 268 25.42 -29.03 14.56
C GLU A 268 26.66 -28.62 13.74
N SER A 269 26.56 -28.64 12.40
CA SER A 269 27.70 -28.45 11.51
C SER A 269 27.91 -27.01 11.06
N TRP A 270 26.84 -26.23 10.89
CA TRP A 270 26.92 -24.83 10.48
C TRP A 270 27.21 -23.94 11.70
N LYS A 271 27.76 -22.75 11.46
CA LYS A 271 28.07 -21.82 12.55
C LYS A 271 26.83 -21.04 12.92
N MET A 272 26.65 -20.72 14.20
CA MET A 272 25.70 -19.66 14.57
C MET A 272 26.20 -18.30 14.09
N TRP A 273 25.29 -17.34 13.94
CA TRP A 273 25.62 -15.95 13.61
C TRP A 273 26.65 -15.41 14.61
N PRO A 274 27.73 -14.72 14.15
CA PRO A 274 28.75 -14.17 15.05
C PRO A 274 28.17 -13.30 16.17
N ASP A 275 28.72 -13.42 17.37
CA ASP A 275 28.27 -12.71 18.59
C ASP A 275 26.80 -12.93 18.97
N LYS A 276 26.19 -14.06 18.54
CA LYS A 276 24.86 -14.52 18.97
C LYS A 276 24.94 -15.88 19.65
N GLU A 277 24.08 -16.05 20.66
CA GLU A 277 23.75 -17.35 21.26
C GLU A 277 22.37 -17.81 20.78
N ALA A 278 22.04 -19.08 20.98
CA ALA A 278 20.72 -19.62 20.63
C ALA A 278 19.61 -18.97 21.50
N PHE A 279 18.42 -18.81 20.92
CA PHE A 279 17.26 -18.16 21.56
C PHE A 279 17.49 -16.69 21.99
N TYR A 280 18.19 -15.90 21.17
CA TYR A 280 18.29 -14.46 21.39
C TYR A 280 16.96 -13.75 21.07
N ASN A 281 16.67 -12.62 21.70
CA ASN A 281 15.41 -11.88 21.47
C ASN A 281 15.27 -11.45 20.00
N GLY A 282 14.14 -11.82 19.39
CA GLY A 282 13.75 -11.40 18.05
C GLY A 282 13.07 -10.03 18.02
N ILE A 283 12.66 -9.64 16.80
CA ILE A 283 11.93 -8.40 16.51
C ILE A 283 10.85 -8.74 15.49
N ASP A 284 9.62 -8.28 15.73
CA ASP A 284 8.49 -8.44 14.81
C ASP A 284 8.86 -7.98 13.37
N PRO A 285 8.48 -8.70 12.30
CA PRO A 285 7.56 -9.86 12.25
C PRO A 285 8.22 -11.22 12.51
N HIS A 286 9.46 -11.25 12.98
CA HIS A 286 10.17 -12.49 13.30
C HIS A 286 9.82 -12.95 14.72
N GLY A 287 9.90 -14.26 14.97
CA GLY A 287 9.46 -14.86 16.24
C GLY A 287 10.13 -14.26 17.48
N THR A 288 9.49 -14.42 18.64
CA THR A 288 9.93 -13.84 19.92
C THR A 288 11.38 -14.15 20.27
N LEU A 289 11.82 -15.38 20.05
CA LEU A 289 13.19 -15.84 20.27
C LEU A 289 13.71 -16.42 18.94
N LEU A 290 14.98 -16.18 18.64
CA LEU A 290 15.61 -16.57 17.38
C LEU A 290 16.88 -17.39 17.64
N SER A 291 17.13 -18.37 16.77
CA SER A 291 18.44 -19.00 16.61
C SER A 291 18.84 -18.90 15.15
N THR A 292 19.95 -18.24 14.85
CA THR A 292 20.38 -18.00 13.46
C THR A 292 21.69 -18.72 13.17
N TYR A 293 21.66 -19.55 12.13
CA TYR A 293 22.77 -20.35 11.62
C TYR A 293 23.17 -19.88 10.23
N VAL A 294 24.44 -19.99 9.90
CA VAL A 294 25.04 -19.57 8.64
C VAL A 294 26.01 -20.65 8.15
N ASN A 295 25.96 -20.96 6.86
CA ASN A 295 26.95 -21.87 6.28
C ASN A 295 28.34 -21.21 6.26
N GLU A 296 29.39 -22.01 6.11
CA GLU A 296 30.80 -21.57 6.15
C GLU A 296 31.06 -20.33 5.29
N VAL A 297 30.59 -20.32 4.04
CA VAL A 297 30.80 -19.22 3.09
C VAL A 297 30.12 -17.91 3.55
N ALA A 298 28.96 -17.98 4.19
CA ALA A 298 28.29 -16.83 4.79
C ALA A 298 28.99 -16.38 6.09
N TYR A 299 29.39 -17.33 6.94
CA TYR A 299 30.11 -17.04 8.19
C TYR A 299 31.41 -16.29 7.93
N ASP A 300 32.24 -16.80 7.01
CA ASP A 300 33.49 -16.19 6.57
C ASP A 300 33.29 -14.77 6.04
N SER A 301 32.18 -14.53 5.34
CA SER A 301 31.81 -13.21 4.83
C SER A 301 31.51 -12.21 5.95
N ILE A 302 30.78 -12.64 6.98
CA ILE A 302 30.43 -11.80 8.14
C ILE A 302 31.68 -11.49 8.97
N VAL A 303 32.49 -12.50 9.33
CA VAL A 303 33.66 -12.28 10.19
C VAL A 303 34.77 -11.50 9.50
N SER A 304 34.94 -11.69 8.17
CA SER A 304 35.88 -10.92 7.35
C SER A 304 35.36 -9.53 6.96
N LYS A 305 34.12 -9.20 7.32
CA LYS A 305 33.42 -7.96 7.01
C LYS A 305 33.41 -7.58 5.53
N LYS A 306 33.05 -8.52 4.66
CA LYS A 306 32.96 -8.29 3.21
C LYS A 306 31.80 -7.35 2.85
N GLU A 307 31.92 -6.67 1.72
CA GLU A 307 30.90 -5.71 1.26
C GLU A 307 29.54 -6.35 0.93
N SER A 308 29.53 -7.61 0.49
CA SER A 308 28.31 -8.35 0.19
C SER A 308 28.47 -9.83 0.55
N MET A 309 27.34 -10.50 0.76
CA MET A 309 27.30 -11.96 0.87
C MET A 309 27.64 -12.59 -0.48
N PRO A 310 28.55 -13.58 -0.50
CA PRO A 310 28.86 -14.34 -1.71
C PRO A 310 27.66 -15.18 -2.15
N PHE A 311 27.64 -15.56 -3.43
CA PHE A 311 26.72 -16.60 -3.90
C PHE A 311 26.93 -17.90 -3.11
N ASP A 312 25.86 -18.67 -2.96
CA ASP A 312 25.77 -19.84 -2.07
C ASP A 312 25.88 -19.55 -0.56
N ALA A 313 25.97 -18.28 -0.12
CA ALA A 313 25.67 -17.92 1.25
C ALA A 313 24.24 -18.34 1.61
N VAL A 314 24.08 -19.03 2.75
CA VAL A 314 22.78 -19.41 3.32
C VAL A 314 22.71 -18.94 4.77
N ILE A 315 21.63 -18.24 5.09
CA ILE A 315 21.27 -17.79 6.43
C ILE A 315 19.96 -18.49 6.80
N VAL A 316 19.95 -19.20 7.91
CA VAL A 316 18.80 -19.94 8.45
C VAL A 316 18.44 -19.33 9.80
N THR A 317 17.22 -18.85 9.95
CA THR A 317 16.71 -18.33 11.22
C THR A 317 15.54 -19.20 11.70
N GLU A 318 15.74 -19.89 12.81
CA GLU A 318 14.70 -20.63 13.51
C GLU A 318 13.94 -19.65 14.42
N ASN A 319 12.61 -19.58 14.27
CA ASN A 319 11.75 -18.59 14.93
C ASN A 319 10.89 -19.28 15.99
N TYR A 320 11.05 -18.88 17.24
CA TYR A 320 10.43 -19.52 18.40
C TYR A 320 9.53 -18.58 19.20
N MET A 321 8.57 -19.17 19.89
CA MET A 321 7.75 -18.50 20.91
C MET A 321 8.50 -18.36 22.25
N PHE A 322 7.92 -17.63 23.21
CA PHE A 322 8.48 -17.47 24.57
C PHE A 322 8.78 -18.79 25.31
N ASP A 323 8.00 -19.85 25.05
CA ASP A 323 8.17 -21.19 25.63
C ASP A 323 9.23 -22.04 24.91
N LYS A 324 9.93 -21.46 23.92
CA LYS A 324 10.90 -22.11 23.03
C LYS A 324 10.31 -23.18 22.11
N SER A 325 8.98 -23.19 21.89
CA SER A 325 8.38 -23.93 20.78
C SER A 325 8.78 -23.31 19.44
N LEU A 326 9.21 -24.15 18.48
CA LEU A 326 9.62 -23.71 17.13
C LEU A 326 8.37 -23.50 16.27
N GLU A 327 8.13 -22.26 15.85
CA GLU A 327 6.95 -21.89 15.07
C GLU A 327 7.21 -22.10 13.56
N TYR A 328 8.33 -21.58 13.06
CA TYR A 328 8.74 -21.67 11.66
C TYR A 328 10.23 -21.40 11.48
N ILE A 329 10.75 -21.73 10.30
CA ILE A 329 12.15 -21.53 9.92
C ILE A 329 12.17 -20.62 8.69
N THR A 330 12.80 -19.45 8.78
CA THR A 330 13.05 -18.56 7.63
C THR A 330 14.44 -18.81 7.08
N VAL A 331 14.59 -18.78 5.75
CA VAL A 331 15.87 -19.02 5.07
C VAL A 331 16.08 -17.98 3.98
N MET A 332 17.29 -17.41 3.95
CA MET A 332 17.80 -16.59 2.86
C MET A 332 18.94 -17.34 2.18
N LYS A 333 18.88 -17.49 0.85
CA LYS A 333 20.02 -17.97 0.04
C LYS A 333 20.37 -16.96 -1.04
N LYS A 334 21.65 -16.67 -1.22
CA LYS A 334 22.16 -15.85 -2.33
C LYS A 334 22.34 -16.72 -3.58
N ILE A 335 21.55 -16.49 -4.64
CA ILE A 335 21.53 -17.29 -5.88
C ILE A 335 21.76 -16.39 -7.08
N LYS A 336 22.92 -16.55 -7.74
CA LYS A 336 23.35 -15.73 -8.88
C LYS A 336 22.31 -15.68 -10.00
N GLY A 337 21.87 -14.48 -10.38
CA GLY A 337 20.92 -14.21 -11.45
C GLY A 337 19.46 -14.55 -11.13
N PHE A 338 19.12 -14.93 -9.89
CA PHE A 338 17.74 -15.25 -9.51
C PHE A 338 16.85 -14.01 -9.37
N ASN A 339 17.39 -12.94 -8.79
CA ASN A 339 16.65 -11.72 -8.46
C ASN A 339 17.61 -10.51 -8.43
N PRO A 340 18.27 -10.15 -9.56
CA PRO A 340 19.28 -9.09 -9.57
C PRO A 340 18.75 -7.75 -9.05
N GLU A 341 17.47 -7.47 -9.30
CA GLU A 341 16.75 -6.28 -8.84
C GLU A 341 16.59 -6.20 -7.31
N ASN A 342 16.79 -7.31 -6.59
CA ASN A 342 16.90 -7.37 -5.13
C ASN A 342 18.15 -8.14 -4.66
N ASN A 343 19.29 -7.89 -5.33
CA ASN A 343 20.62 -8.39 -5.00
C ASN A 343 20.74 -9.92 -4.85
N ASP A 344 20.01 -10.65 -5.71
CA ASP A 344 20.06 -12.11 -5.87
C ASP A 344 19.64 -12.92 -4.63
N TRP A 345 18.85 -12.33 -3.73
CA TRP A 345 18.28 -13.05 -2.59
C TRP A 345 17.06 -13.89 -2.96
N PHE A 346 17.13 -15.17 -2.58
CA PHE A 346 16.06 -16.15 -2.59
C PHE A 346 15.56 -16.35 -1.15
N TRP A 347 14.25 -16.18 -0.93
CA TRP A 347 13.63 -16.15 0.40
C TRP A 347 12.75 -17.37 0.60
N ILE A 348 12.70 -17.93 1.82
CA ILE A 348 11.82 -19.07 2.16
C ILE A 348 11.28 -18.93 3.57
N LYS A 349 10.02 -19.34 3.77
CA LYS A 349 9.46 -19.66 5.09
C LYS A 349 8.99 -21.12 5.12
N PHE A 350 9.60 -21.94 5.96
CA PHE A 350 9.26 -23.34 6.17
C PHE A 350 8.52 -23.54 7.50
N LYS A 351 7.61 -24.51 7.53
CA LYS A 351 7.15 -25.15 8.78
C LYS A 351 8.30 -25.96 9.39
N PRO A 352 8.25 -26.32 10.69
CA PRO A 352 9.30 -27.12 11.33
C PRO A 352 9.59 -28.48 10.67
N ASN A 353 8.64 -29.02 9.90
CA ASN A 353 8.79 -30.28 9.15
C ASN A 353 9.35 -30.10 7.71
N GLY A 354 9.73 -28.89 7.31
CA GLY A 354 10.25 -28.59 5.97
C GLY A 354 9.20 -28.31 4.90
N ALA A 355 7.91 -28.36 5.22
CA ALA A 355 6.87 -27.93 4.29
C ALA A 355 6.95 -26.41 4.09
N ILE A 356 7.04 -25.97 2.82
CA ILE A 356 7.00 -24.54 2.46
C ILE A 356 5.66 -23.96 2.92
N MET A 357 5.70 -22.83 3.62
CA MET A 357 4.49 -22.13 4.07
C MET A 357 3.83 -21.37 2.92
N THR A 358 2.54 -21.09 3.08
CA THR A 358 1.73 -20.33 2.13
C THR A 358 0.98 -19.23 2.85
N GLU A 359 0.68 -18.13 2.16
CA GLU A 359 -0.19 -17.06 2.62
C GLU A 359 -1.38 -16.89 1.65
N GLU A 360 -2.56 -16.51 2.15
CA GLU A 360 -3.71 -16.17 1.31
C GLU A 360 -3.78 -14.65 1.12
N LYS A 361 -3.72 -14.19 -0.13
CA LYS A 361 -3.69 -12.77 -0.46
C LYS A 361 -4.55 -12.50 -1.70
N TYR A 362 -5.54 -11.62 -1.58
CA TYR A 362 -6.50 -11.30 -2.64
C TYR A 362 -7.19 -12.53 -3.28
N GLY A 363 -7.51 -13.55 -2.46
CA GLY A 363 -8.12 -14.80 -2.93
C GLY A 363 -7.17 -15.74 -3.69
N LYS A 364 -5.85 -15.60 -3.48
CA LYS A 364 -4.82 -16.46 -4.06
C LYS A 364 -3.86 -16.99 -3.00
N THR A 365 -3.58 -18.29 -3.05
CA THR A 365 -2.52 -18.95 -2.28
C THR A 365 -1.15 -18.60 -2.85
N ILE A 366 -0.37 -17.79 -2.12
CA ILE A 366 1.02 -17.45 -2.44
C ILE A 366 1.95 -18.42 -1.70
N SER A 367 2.96 -18.94 -2.40
CA SER A 367 4.02 -19.77 -1.80
C SER A 367 5.11 -18.88 -1.23
N LEU A 368 5.48 -19.06 0.04
CA LEU A 368 6.56 -18.32 0.68
C LEU A 368 7.93 -18.93 0.34
N ALA A 369 8.25 -18.94 -0.96
CA ALA A 369 9.52 -19.37 -1.53
C ALA A 369 9.85 -18.56 -2.80
N GLY A 370 11.10 -18.10 -2.94
CA GLY A 370 11.58 -17.36 -4.11
C GLY A 370 11.55 -15.84 -3.92
N LYS A 371 10.82 -15.13 -4.78
CA LYS A 371 10.65 -13.67 -4.71
C LYS A 371 9.48 -13.33 -3.77
N VAL A 372 9.77 -13.27 -2.48
CA VAL A 372 8.75 -13.13 -1.42
C VAL A 372 8.63 -11.65 -1.02
N ASP A 373 7.58 -10.97 -1.53
CA ASP A 373 7.42 -9.50 -1.47
C ASP A 373 7.55 -8.89 -0.07
N ASN A 374 6.95 -9.50 0.96
CA ASN A 374 7.00 -8.99 2.34
C ASN A 374 8.40 -9.11 2.94
N CYS A 375 9.11 -10.20 2.68
CA CYS A 375 10.53 -10.34 3.05
C CYS A 375 11.40 -9.30 2.30
N ILE A 376 11.24 -9.21 0.98
CA ILE A 376 12.01 -8.27 0.14
C ILE A 376 11.77 -6.83 0.58
N SER A 377 10.52 -6.41 0.77
CA SER A 377 10.16 -5.03 1.13
C SER A 377 10.81 -4.61 2.45
N CYS A 378 10.72 -5.44 3.49
CA CYS A 378 11.32 -5.16 4.78
C CYS A 378 12.86 -5.14 4.70
N HIS A 379 13.47 -6.16 4.11
CA HIS A 379 14.94 -6.28 4.07
C HIS A 379 15.61 -5.33 3.06
N LYS A 380 14.89 -4.80 2.07
CA LYS A 380 15.41 -3.80 1.13
C LYS A 380 15.78 -2.49 1.83
N ASN A 381 15.21 -2.20 3.00
CA ASN A 381 15.66 -1.10 3.86
C ASN A 381 17.12 -1.26 4.31
N GLN A 382 17.72 -2.46 4.19
CA GLN A 382 19.13 -2.72 4.47
C GLN A 382 19.92 -3.03 3.18
N PHE A 383 19.54 -2.48 2.01
CA PHE A 383 20.23 -2.76 0.74
C PHE A 383 21.74 -2.42 0.78
N LEU A 384 22.13 -1.35 1.49
CA LEU A 384 23.53 -0.96 1.71
C LEU A 384 24.33 -1.97 2.55
N ASN A 385 23.63 -2.84 3.29
CA ASN A 385 24.18 -3.93 4.08
C ASN A 385 23.72 -5.30 3.54
N ASP A 386 23.51 -5.39 2.22
CA ASP A 386 23.11 -6.61 1.53
C ASP A 386 21.90 -7.33 2.16
N TYR A 387 20.83 -6.57 2.44
CA TYR A 387 19.54 -7.07 2.95
C TYR A 387 19.63 -7.70 4.37
N ILE A 388 20.68 -7.43 5.13
CA ILE A 388 20.92 -8.02 6.47
C ILE A 388 20.71 -6.99 7.58
N TYR A 389 19.94 -7.39 8.62
CA TYR A 389 19.69 -6.58 9.82
C TYR A 389 20.57 -6.94 11.03
N THR A 390 21.03 -8.20 11.12
CA THR A 390 21.59 -8.80 12.35
C THR A 390 22.99 -8.33 12.70
N SER A 391 23.78 -7.92 11.70
CA SER A 391 25.01 -7.13 11.87
C SER A 391 25.40 -6.47 10.55
N PHE A 392 26.17 -5.39 10.61
CA PHE A 392 26.83 -4.88 9.41
C PHE A 392 27.82 -5.92 8.88
N VAL A 393 27.59 -6.42 7.67
CA VAL A 393 28.58 -7.21 6.91
C VAL A 393 29.73 -6.28 6.50
N LYS A 394 29.43 -5.01 6.21
CA LYS A 394 30.43 -4.00 5.85
C LYS A 394 31.03 -3.30 7.08
N SER A 395 32.35 -3.10 7.14
CA SER A 395 32.90 -1.96 7.89
C SER A 395 32.86 -0.73 7.00
N ILE A 396 32.09 0.30 7.35
CA ILE A 396 32.14 1.59 6.65
C ILE A 396 33.56 2.15 6.85
N THR A 397 34.36 2.20 5.78
CA THR A 397 35.74 2.72 5.85
C THR A 397 35.80 4.16 5.36
N LYS A 398 36.78 4.92 5.88
CA LYS A 398 36.96 6.36 5.66
C LYS A 398 37.11 6.74 4.17
N LYS A 399 37.38 5.78 3.27
CA LYS A 399 37.67 5.97 1.84
C LYS A 399 36.42 6.27 0.99
N GLU A 400 35.28 5.65 1.31
CA GLU A 400 34.01 5.83 0.57
C GLU A 400 33.33 7.17 0.84
N ILE A 401 33.82 7.91 1.83
CA ILE A 401 33.38 9.26 2.17
C ILE A 401 34.08 10.31 1.28
N THR A 402 35.13 9.91 0.53
CA THR A 402 36.06 10.86 -0.12
C THR A 402 36.31 10.64 -1.61
N GLU A 403 35.83 9.55 -2.23
CA GLU A 403 36.01 9.32 -3.68
C GLU A 403 34.77 9.80 -4.46
N GLU A 404 35.00 10.61 -5.49
CA GLU A 404 33.94 11.22 -6.31
C GLU A 404 33.07 10.14 -7.00
N LYS A 405 31.76 10.23 -6.80
CA LYS A 405 30.78 9.29 -7.38
C LYS A 405 30.66 9.44 -8.90
N PRO A 406 30.26 8.37 -9.61
CA PRO A 406 29.80 8.47 -10.99
C PRO A 406 28.64 9.47 -11.13
N LYS A 407 28.69 10.29 -12.18
CA LYS A 407 27.73 11.35 -12.48
C LYS A 407 26.32 10.75 -12.65
N GLY A 408 25.39 11.13 -11.76
CA GLY A 408 23.97 10.72 -11.83
C GLY A 408 23.48 9.72 -10.76
N THR A 409 24.12 9.62 -9.60
CA THR A 409 23.57 8.86 -8.45
C THR A 409 23.43 9.75 -7.21
N GLU A 410 22.33 9.59 -6.46
CA GLU A 410 22.07 10.35 -5.23
C GLU A 410 23.22 10.16 -4.19
N PRO A 411 23.65 11.22 -3.48
CA PRO A 411 24.66 11.11 -2.42
C PRO A 411 24.28 10.11 -1.33
N VAL A 412 25.28 9.41 -0.76
CA VAL A 412 25.03 8.34 0.23
C VAL A 412 24.26 8.85 1.45
N TYR A 413 24.54 10.08 1.90
CA TYR A 413 23.85 10.69 3.05
C TYR A 413 22.38 11.05 2.75
N GLU A 414 22.02 11.31 1.50
CA GLU A 414 20.62 11.55 1.11
C GLU A 414 19.83 10.25 1.13
N LEU A 415 20.43 9.14 0.66
CA LEU A 415 19.85 7.81 0.75
C LEU A 415 19.67 7.36 2.21
N MET A 416 20.69 7.54 3.06
CA MET A 416 20.61 7.26 4.49
C MET A 416 19.58 8.12 5.22
N ALA A 417 19.39 9.38 4.79
CA ALA A 417 18.35 10.24 5.33
C ALA A 417 16.95 9.80 4.89
N LYS A 418 16.78 9.46 3.61
CA LYS A 418 15.52 8.91 3.12
C LYS A 418 15.14 7.61 3.84
N GLU A 419 16.10 6.70 4.05
CA GLU A 419 15.93 5.48 4.86
C GLU A 419 15.46 5.81 6.29
N LEU A 420 16.12 6.75 6.97
CA LEU A 420 15.76 7.11 8.33
C LEU A 420 14.39 7.80 8.42
N TRP A 421 14.03 8.64 7.43
CA TRP A 421 12.71 9.25 7.35
C TRP A 421 11.60 8.21 7.12
N GLU A 422 11.76 7.33 6.13
CA GLU A 422 10.79 6.26 5.86
C GLU A 422 10.62 5.35 7.08
N ARG A 423 11.72 4.99 7.75
CA ARG A 423 11.71 4.27 9.02
C ARG A 423 10.91 5.00 10.11
N MET A 424 11.15 6.30 10.31
CA MET A 424 10.44 7.11 11.29
C MET A 424 8.91 7.10 11.06
N GLN A 425 8.47 7.25 9.81
CA GLN A 425 7.03 7.23 9.48
C GLN A 425 6.44 5.83 9.64
N ASN A 426 7.15 4.79 9.21
CA ASN A 426 6.70 3.39 9.32
C ASN A 426 6.57 2.94 10.79
N GLU A 427 7.52 3.32 11.64
CA GLU A 427 7.45 3.06 13.09
C GLU A 427 6.42 3.96 13.81
N LYS A 428 5.81 4.94 13.13
CA LYS A 428 4.87 5.93 13.69
C LYS A 428 5.44 6.58 14.96
N TYR A 429 6.61 7.22 14.82
CA TYR A 429 7.39 7.66 15.98
C TYR A 429 6.64 8.63 16.91
N ARG A 430 5.70 9.44 16.39
CA ARG A 430 4.96 10.42 17.21
C ARG A 430 3.99 9.74 18.18
N GLU A 431 3.46 8.59 17.77
CA GLU A 431 2.51 7.76 18.50
C GLU A 431 3.21 6.71 19.38
N ASN A 432 4.27 6.08 18.84
CA ASN A 432 4.87 4.88 19.42
C ASN A 432 6.18 5.12 20.19
N TRP A 433 6.96 6.16 19.85
CA TRP A 433 8.24 6.41 20.53
C TRP A 433 8.05 7.25 21.80
N LYS A 434 8.93 7.04 22.76
CA LYS A 434 8.90 7.75 24.04
C LYS A 434 9.43 9.17 23.87
N MET A 435 8.79 10.14 24.51
CA MET A 435 9.39 11.47 24.65
C MET A 435 10.62 11.41 25.56
N TRP A 436 11.48 12.42 25.43
CA TRP A 436 12.68 12.56 26.25
C TRP A 436 12.35 12.51 27.76
N PRO A 437 13.03 11.66 28.57
CA PRO A 437 12.74 11.52 29.99
C PRO A 437 12.71 12.87 30.74
N GLY A 438 11.57 13.20 31.34
CA GLY A 438 11.35 14.47 32.07
C GLY A 438 11.03 15.68 31.19
N LYS A 439 10.64 15.49 29.93
CA LYS A 439 10.12 16.53 29.03
C LYS A 439 8.75 16.13 28.48
N ASN A 440 7.88 17.14 28.32
CA ASN A 440 6.60 17.03 27.62
C ASN A 440 6.73 17.67 26.23
N ALA A 441 5.75 17.47 25.35
CA ALA A 441 5.67 18.16 24.06
C ALA A 441 5.62 19.69 24.23
N PHE A 442 6.18 20.40 23.26
CA PHE A 442 6.30 21.87 23.25
C PHE A 442 6.97 22.45 24.52
N TYR A 443 8.05 21.83 24.98
CA TYR A 443 8.90 22.46 26.01
C TYR A 443 9.68 23.64 25.40
N GLU A 444 10.07 24.61 26.23
CA GLU A 444 10.76 25.82 25.78
C GLU A 444 12.11 25.49 25.09
N GLY A 445 12.27 26.04 23.89
CA GLY A 445 13.43 25.82 23.04
C GLY A 445 14.60 26.75 23.34
N THR A 446 15.73 26.48 22.70
CA THR A 446 16.90 27.37 22.67
C THR A 446 17.42 27.45 21.25
N GLU A 447 17.78 28.66 20.81
CA GLU A 447 18.39 28.89 19.50
C GLU A 447 19.64 27.99 19.32
N PRO A 448 19.88 27.40 18.14
CA PRO A 448 19.16 27.60 16.86
C PRO A 448 17.98 26.64 16.61
N HIS A 449 17.42 26.02 17.66
CA HIS A 449 16.46 24.91 17.52
C HIS A 449 14.97 25.35 17.58
N GLY A 450 14.67 26.62 17.31
CA GLY A 450 13.30 27.13 17.38
C GLY A 450 12.80 27.40 18.80
N PHE A 451 11.54 27.85 18.88
CA PHE A 451 10.96 28.44 20.09
C PHE A 451 10.31 27.40 21.00
N TRP A 452 9.65 26.39 20.43
CA TRP A 452 9.17 25.21 21.16
C TRP A 452 9.83 23.95 20.61
N LEU A 453 9.99 22.95 21.47
CA LEU A 453 10.60 21.67 21.15
C LEU A 453 9.73 20.49 21.59
N THR A 454 9.69 19.45 20.78
CA THR A 454 9.30 18.10 21.20
C THR A 454 10.44 17.16 20.83
N THR A 455 10.93 16.35 21.77
CA THR A 455 12.02 15.40 21.49
C THR A 455 11.55 13.98 21.78
N TYR A 456 11.63 13.12 20.77
CA TYR A 456 11.34 11.69 20.82
C TYR A 456 12.64 10.89 20.79
N VAL A 457 12.61 9.71 21.40
CA VAL A 457 13.74 8.80 21.52
C VAL A 457 13.27 7.37 21.35
N ASN A 458 14.02 6.57 20.57
CA ASN A 458 13.75 5.13 20.49
C ASN A 458 14.12 4.45 21.83
N ASP A 459 13.65 3.21 22.03
CA ASP A 459 13.84 2.51 23.31
C ASP A 459 15.30 2.43 23.76
N LEU A 460 16.23 2.22 22.82
CA LEU A 460 17.65 2.14 23.12
C LEU A 460 18.21 3.47 23.66
N ALA A 461 17.82 4.59 23.07
CA ALA A 461 18.16 5.93 23.56
C ALA A 461 17.45 6.21 24.90
N HIS A 462 16.14 5.95 24.99
CA HIS A 462 15.34 6.16 26.20
C HIS A 462 15.95 5.46 27.43
N GLU A 463 16.26 4.17 27.30
CA GLU A 463 16.79 3.37 28.41
C GLU A 463 18.22 3.78 28.82
N ALA A 464 19.03 4.29 27.88
CA ALA A 464 20.35 4.86 28.20
C ALA A 464 20.24 6.20 28.94
N ILE A 465 19.33 7.08 28.51
CA ILE A 465 19.09 8.40 29.10
C ILE A 465 18.47 8.28 30.50
N LYS A 466 17.44 7.43 30.64
CA LYS A 466 16.73 7.20 31.90
C LYS A 466 17.65 6.64 32.99
N HIS A 467 18.47 5.65 32.65
CA HIS A 467 19.36 4.97 33.59
C HIS A 467 20.77 5.58 33.69
N LYS A 468 21.00 6.75 33.09
CA LYS A 468 22.29 7.47 33.17
C LYS A 468 23.50 6.58 32.83
N LYS A 469 23.42 5.87 31.69
CA LYS A 469 24.46 4.94 31.22
C LYS A 469 25.71 5.60 30.63
N GLY A 470 25.73 6.93 30.52
CA GLY A 470 26.89 7.73 30.13
C GLY A 470 27.13 7.88 28.63
N GLU A 471 26.89 6.84 27.83
CA GLU A 471 26.91 6.92 26.37
C GLU A 471 25.73 6.13 25.80
N LEU A 472 25.16 6.63 24.70
CA LEU A 472 24.15 5.94 23.91
C LEU A 472 24.82 4.84 23.07
N GLN A 473 24.09 3.77 22.81
CA GLN A 473 24.58 2.62 22.04
C GLN A 473 24.32 2.82 20.53
N PRO A 474 25.08 2.17 19.63
CA PRO A 474 24.76 2.14 18.20
C PRO A 474 23.32 1.68 17.94
N GLY A 475 22.62 2.35 17.03
CA GLY A 475 21.19 2.17 16.78
C GLY A 475 20.29 3.10 17.62
N ALA A 476 20.85 3.86 18.56
CA ALA A 476 20.11 4.90 19.28
C ALA A 476 19.73 6.05 18.34
N ILE A 477 18.49 6.52 18.41
CA ILE A 477 17.96 7.60 17.59
C ILE A 477 17.27 8.63 18.50
N ILE A 478 17.59 9.90 18.27
CA ILE A 478 16.94 11.06 18.90
C ILE A 478 16.36 11.93 17.79
N ILE A 479 15.04 12.17 17.84
CA ILE A 479 14.31 13.03 16.92
C ILE A 479 13.90 14.28 17.70
N LYS A 480 14.29 15.46 17.23
CA LYS A 480 13.88 16.75 17.78
C LYS A 480 13.04 17.49 16.75
N GLU A 481 11.76 17.67 17.05
CA GLU A 481 10.88 18.55 16.31
C GLU A 481 11.07 19.98 16.82
N ASN A 482 11.47 20.87 15.91
CA ASN A 482 11.69 22.28 16.16
C ASN A 482 10.45 23.05 15.70
N TYR A 483 9.86 23.88 16.57
CA TYR A 483 8.63 24.61 16.25
C TYR A 483 8.80 26.13 16.38
N ARG A 484 8.03 26.85 15.57
CA ARG A 484 7.89 28.32 15.62
C ARG A 484 7.00 28.73 16.80
N LYS A 485 6.93 30.04 17.08
CA LYS A 485 6.14 30.60 18.20
C LYS A 485 4.65 30.21 18.17
N ASP A 486 4.09 30.08 16.97
CA ASP A 486 2.71 29.64 16.68
C ASP A 486 2.48 28.13 16.80
N LYS A 487 3.52 27.35 17.17
CA LYS A 487 3.56 25.89 17.24
C LYS A 487 3.43 25.16 15.90
N ASN A 488 3.60 25.85 14.77
CA ASN A 488 3.87 25.19 13.50
C ASN A 488 5.29 24.62 13.50
N ILE A 489 5.45 23.42 12.93
CA ILE A 489 6.75 22.75 12.85
C ILE A 489 7.63 23.45 11.80
N ASP A 490 8.83 23.84 12.22
CA ASP A 490 9.82 24.49 11.36
C ASP A 490 10.73 23.47 10.69
N SER A 491 11.15 22.45 11.45
CA SER A 491 12.06 21.41 10.98
C SER A 491 12.12 20.24 11.94
N ILE A 492 12.61 19.10 11.45
CA ILE A 492 12.84 17.90 12.25
C ILE A 492 14.33 17.57 12.21
N THR A 493 15.04 17.82 13.31
CA THR A 493 16.46 17.48 13.46
C THR A 493 16.59 16.08 14.04
N VAL A 494 17.34 15.21 13.39
CA VAL A 494 17.54 13.81 13.83
C VAL A 494 19.03 13.52 13.99
N MET A 495 19.36 12.79 15.05
CA MET A 495 20.67 12.17 15.19
C MET A 495 20.52 10.67 15.42
N GLN A 496 21.27 9.88 14.66
CA GLN A 496 21.34 8.43 14.77
C GLN A 496 22.77 8.01 15.05
N LYS A 497 22.97 7.11 16.01
CA LYS A 497 24.31 6.59 16.33
C LYS A 497 24.63 5.37 15.45
N ILE A 498 25.60 5.50 14.55
CA ILE A 498 25.95 4.49 13.54
C ILE A 498 27.41 4.09 13.75
N LYS A 499 27.64 2.88 14.29
CA LYS A 499 28.99 2.38 14.65
C LYS A 499 29.96 2.48 13.48
N GLY A 500 31.07 3.21 13.66
CA GLY A 500 32.10 3.44 12.65
C GLY A 500 31.80 4.53 11.62
N PHE A 501 30.64 5.22 11.67
CA PHE A 501 30.30 6.27 10.71
C PHE A 501 31.20 7.50 10.88
N ASP A 502 31.39 7.96 12.12
CA ASP A 502 32.25 9.11 12.42
C ASP A 502 32.91 8.97 13.80
N PRO A 503 33.94 8.11 13.95
CA PRO A 503 34.55 7.83 15.25
C PRO A 503 35.08 9.10 15.93
N ASP A 504 35.58 10.04 15.13
CA ASP A 504 36.09 11.35 15.57
C ASP A 504 34.96 12.23 16.19
N ALA A 505 33.71 11.99 15.81
CA ALA A 505 32.50 12.65 16.31
C ALA A 505 31.53 11.68 17.04
N LYS A 506 32.07 10.67 17.73
CA LYS A 506 31.30 9.69 18.53
C LYS A 506 30.22 8.91 17.74
N ASP A 507 30.48 8.66 16.46
CA ASP A 507 29.63 7.85 15.57
C ASP A 507 28.22 8.43 15.30
N TRP A 508 28.06 9.75 15.45
CA TRP A 508 26.79 10.41 15.18
C TRP A 508 26.59 10.78 13.70
N PHE A 509 25.50 10.29 13.10
CA PHE A 509 24.95 10.73 11.82
C PHE A 509 23.88 11.80 12.09
N TRP A 510 23.99 12.97 11.46
CA TRP A 510 23.17 14.15 11.73
C TRP A 510 22.31 14.51 10.53
N ILE A 511 21.05 14.89 10.75
CA ILE A 511 20.12 15.25 9.67
C ILE A 511 19.20 16.39 10.11
N LYS A 512 18.83 17.27 9.17
CA LYS A 512 17.73 18.24 9.35
C LYS A 512 16.75 18.11 8.19
N TYR A 513 15.51 17.75 8.49
CA TYR A 513 14.41 17.65 7.52
C TYR A 513 13.51 18.88 7.57
N GLU A 514 12.94 19.19 6.40
CA GLU A 514 11.69 19.92 6.25
C GLU A 514 10.52 19.10 6.84
N PRO A 515 9.37 19.73 7.16
CA PRO A 515 8.19 19.02 7.68
C PRO A 515 7.64 17.90 6.78
N ASN A 516 7.90 17.97 5.47
CA ASN A 516 7.48 16.97 4.48
C ASN A 516 8.45 15.77 4.36
N GLY A 517 9.64 15.84 4.96
CA GLY A 517 10.68 14.81 4.89
C GLY A 517 11.84 15.11 3.93
N ASP A 518 11.81 16.22 3.19
CA ASP A 518 12.94 16.60 2.37
C ASP A 518 14.14 17.00 3.25
N VAL A 519 15.35 16.55 2.89
CA VAL A 519 16.57 16.99 3.57
C VAL A 519 16.80 18.48 3.24
N MET A 520 16.80 19.32 4.28
CA MET A 520 17.07 20.75 4.18
C MET A 520 18.43 21.01 3.55
N VAL A 521 18.59 22.20 2.94
CA VAL A 521 19.86 22.66 2.38
C VAL A 521 20.35 23.92 3.08
N THR A 522 21.65 24.18 3.00
CA THR A 522 22.28 25.46 3.34
C THR A 522 23.24 25.84 2.22
N GLU A 523 23.41 27.12 1.97
CA GLU A 523 24.39 27.61 1.00
C GLU A 523 25.69 27.96 1.73
N LYS A 524 26.83 27.68 1.09
CA LYS A 524 28.16 28.03 1.59
C LYS A 524 29.00 28.60 0.45
N GLU A 525 29.45 29.84 0.62
CA GLU A 525 30.47 30.45 -0.22
C GLU A 525 31.83 29.78 0.01
N GLU A 526 32.44 29.25 -1.06
CA GLU A 526 33.76 28.64 -0.99
C GLU A 526 34.52 28.87 -2.31
N GLY A 527 35.55 29.71 -2.28
CA GLY A 527 36.35 30.04 -3.47
C GLY A 527 35.70 31.02 -4.45
N GLY A 528 34.56 31.63 -4.09
CA GLY A 528 33.77 32.50 -4.97
C GLY A 528 32.62 31.78 -5.69
N GLU A 529 32.34 30.53 -5.31
CA GLU A 529 31.18 29.77 -5.76
C GLU A 529 30.24 29.44 -4.58
N THR A 530 28.94 29.64 -4.79
CA THR A 530 27.88 29.23 -3.86
C THR A 530 27.65 27.72 -3.97
N LYS A 531 28.02 26.95 -2.93
CA LYS A 531 27.74 25.51 -2.87
C LYS A 531 26.51 25.22 -2.02
N THR A 532 25.53 24.56 -2.60
CA THR A 532 24.38 24.00 -1.86
C THR A 532 24.81 22.72 -1.13
N ILE A 533 24.71 22.73 0.20
CA ILE A 533 25.05 21.61 1.07
C ILE A 533 23.76 21.06 1.68
N LYS A 534 23.46 19.78 1.42
CA LYS A 534 22.38 19.04 2.08
C LYS A 534 22.73 18.78 3.54
N LEU A 535 21.78 19.05 4.44
CA LEU A 535 21.93 18.89 5.88
C LEU A 535 21.71 17.43 6.30
N ALA A 536 22.54 16.52 5.77
CA ALA A 536 22.66 15.13 6.20
C ALA A 536 24.15 14.70 6.25
N GLY A 537 24.54 13.89 7.22
CA GLY A 537 25.91 13.36 7.33
C GLY A 537 26.75 13.98 8.45
N LYS A 538 28.01 14.27 8.13
CA LYS A 538 29.01 14.84 9.05
C LYS A 538 28.89 16.36 9.13
N LEU A 539 27.78 16.82 9.71
CA LEU A 539 27.45 18.25 9.76
C LEU A 539 28.36 18.98 10.75
N SER A 540 29.39 19.64 10.23
CA SER A 540 30.40 20.37 11.01
C SER A 540 29.80 21.43 11.95
N SER A 541 28.68 22.06 11.57
CA SER A 541 27.92 22.98 12.41
C SER A 541 27.33 22.29 13.65
N CYS A 542 26.68 21.13 13.47
CA CYS A 542 26.15 20.31 14.55
C CYS A 542 27.28 19.76 15.43
N ILE A 543 28.30 19.15 14.81
CA ILE A 543 29.45 18.54 15.48
C ILE A 543 30.22 19.58 16.32
N LYS A 544 30.43 20.81 15.81
CA LYS A 544 31.13 21.87 16.55
C LYS A 544 30.39 22.30 17.82
N CYS A 545 29.07 22.41 17.74
CA CYS A 545 28.26 22.82 18.89
C CYS A 545 28.12 21.67 19.90
N HIS A 546 27.66 20.49 19.44
CA HIS A 546 27.44 19.33 20.29
C HIS A 546 28.73 18.70 20.82
N GLY A 547 29.86 18.86 20.13
CA GLY A 547 31.18 18.40 20.56
C GLY A 547 31.68 19.08 21.84
N ALA A 548 31.14 20.25 22.22
CA ALA A 548 31.35 20.82 23.55
C ALA A 548 30.86 19.89 24.69
N GLN A 549 29.98 18.94 24.38
CA GLN A 549 29.47 17.90 25.27
C GLN A 549 30.02 16.50 24.91
N THR A 550 31.25 16.40 24.38
CA THR A 550 31.87 15.09 24.04
C THR A 550 31.94 14.12 25.24
N SER A 551 32.15 14.63 26.45
CA SER A 551 32.13 13.84 27.70
C SER A 551 30.74 13.34 28.10
N ASN A 552 29.69 13.89 27.48
CA ASN A 552 28.29 13.56 27.66
C ASN A 552 27.66 13.05 26.35
N ASP A 553 28.47 12.39 25.51
CA ASP A 553 28.07 11.77 24.25
C ASP A 553 27.31 12.70 23.28
N TYR A 554 27.76 13.95 23.16
CA TYR A 554 27.17 14.99 22.31
C TYR A 554 25.76 15.44 22.76
N ILE A 555 25.27 14.99 23.92
CA ILE A 555 23.97 15.37 24.47
C ILE A 555 24.07 16.65 25.31
N MET A 556 23.23 17.64 25.00
CA MET A 556 23.10 18.89 25.79
C MET A 556 21.96 18.86 26.80
N THR A 557 20.89 18.10 26.54
CA THR A 557 19.60 18.23 27.26
C THR A 557 19.63 17.71 28.70
N THR A 558 20.48 16.73 29.01
CA THR A 558 20.66 16.21 30.38
C THR A 558 22.03 15.54 30.52
N PRO A 559 22.66 15.55 31.72
CA PRO A 559 23.79 14.68 32.01
C PRO A 559 23.38 13.21 31.84
N LEU A 560 24.17 12.45 31.09
CA LEU A 560 24.04 11.00 30.91
C LEU A 560 24.79 10.22 31.98
N LYS A 561 25.61 10.86 32.83
CA LYS A 561 26.20 10.24 34.04
C LYS A 561 25.76 11.03 35.27
N VAL A 562 25.63 10.34 36.40
CA VAL A 562 25.59 11.01 37.71
C VAL A 562 27.03 11.43 38.04
N MET A 563 27.28 12.73 38.15
CA MET A 563 28.54 13.23 38.66
C MET A 563 28.54 13.06 40.17
N HIS A 564 29.36 12.17 40.70
CA HIS A 564 29.67 12.18 42.13
C HIS A 564 30.62 13.34 42.41
N THR A 565 30.07 14.44 42.94
CA THR A 565 30.86 15.47 43.62
C THR A 565 31.38 14.88 44.94
N TYR A 566 32.70 14.73 45.04
CA TYR A 566 33.42 14.51 46.29
C TYR A 566 33.60 15.83 47.05
#